data_AF-A0A536L5U1-F1
#
_entry.id   AF-A0A536L5U1-F1
#
_cell.length_a   1.000
_cell.length_b   1.000
_cell.length_c   1.000
_cell.angle_alpha   90.00
_cell.angle_beta   90.00
_cell.angle_gamma   90.00
#
_symmetry.space_group_name_H-M   'P 1'
#
loop_
_entity.id
_entity.type
_entity.pdbx_description
1 polymer ?
#
loop_
_entity_poly.entity_id
_entity_poly.type
_entity_poly.pdbx_seq_one_letter_code
_entity_poly.pdbx_strand_id
1 'polypeptide(L)'
;MGDQPQTPSTPRTAFSPDGMWWWDGSQWRPAISPDGKWRWDGRAWVPAGPGPARAGGGAGAAIGITVVAFIGILFLVSIVVIVILLTMGNQISNVFSNVAAALGATPSP
;
A
#
# COMPACT_ATOMS: atom_id res chain seq x y z
N MET A 1 5.02 -49.09 -36.55
CA MET A 1 4.96 -48.05 -35.49
C MET A 1 6.33 -47.99 -34.84
N GLY A 2 7.11 -46.95 -35.11
CA GLY A 2 8.45 -46.77 -34.55
C GLY A 2 8.70 -45.27 -34.42
N ASP A 3 7.95 -44.63 -33.53
CA ASP A 3 7.95 -43.18 -33.41
C ASP A 3 9.11 -42.68 -32.55
N GLN A 4 10.00 -41.96 -33.24
CA GLN A 4 10.89 -40.88 -32.83
C GLN A 4 12.06 -41.11 -31.84
N PRO A 5 13.28 -40.65 -32.21
CA PRO A 5 14.43 -40.60 -31.33
C PRO A 5 14.23 -39.53 -30.24
N GLN A 6 14.28 -39.95 -28.99
CA GLN A 6 14.34 -39.08 -27.82
C GLN A 6 15.71 -38.39 -27.79
N THR A 7 15.87 -37.26 -28.47
CA THR A 7 17.00 -36.37 -28.21
C THR A 7 16.77 -35.75 -26.83
N PRO A 8 17.65 -35.96 -25.82
CA PRO A 8 17.50 -35.27 -24.54
C PRO A 8 17.72 -33.78 -24.78
N SER A 9 16.63 -33.03 -24.93
CA SER A 9 16.64 -31.57 -24.93
C SER A 9 17.15 -31.15 -23.55
N THR A 10 18.41 -30.75 -23.47
CA THR A 10 18.99 -30.11 -22.28
C THR A 10 17.97 -29.10 -21.75
N PRO A 11 17.50 -29.18 -20.50
CA PRO A 11 16.59 -28.18 -19.97
C PRO A 11 17.34 -26.86 -19.97
N ARG A 12 17.10 -26.04 -20.98
CA ARG A 12 17.51 -24.64 -20.95
C ARG A 12 16.72 -24.06 -19.79
N THR A 13 17.41 -23.71 -18.70
CA THR A 13 16.82 -22.98 -17.57
C THR A 13 16.10 -21.77 -18.15
N ALA A 14 14.79 -21.88 -18.28
CA ALA A 14 13.96 -20.88 -18.93
C ALA A 14 13.64 -19.81 -17.89
N PHE A 15 13.89 -18.56 -18.24
CA PHE A 15 13.45 -17.42 -17.44
C PHE A 15 12.07 -16.97 -17.92
N SER A 16 11.27 -16.44 -17.00
CA SER A 16 10.04 -15.73 -17.36
C SER A 16 10.37 -14.49 -18.21
N PRO A 17 9.43 -13.96 -19.01
CA PRO A 17 9.69 -12.79 -19.85
C PRO A 17 10.16 -11.55 -19.08
N ASP A 18 9.74 -11.40 -17.83
CA ASP A 18 10.16 -10.33 -16.91
C ASP A 18 11.49 -10.63 -16.18
N GLY A 19 12.06 -11.83 -16.35
CA GLY A 19 13.31 -12.25 -15.74
C GLY A 19 13.26 -12.34 -14.21
N MET A 20 12.06 -12.43 -13.62
CA MET A 20 11.86 -12.53 -12.16
C MET A 20 11.77 -13.98 -11.67
N TRP A 21 11.49 -14.92 -12.56
CA TRP A 21 11.33 -16.33 -12.27
C TRP A 21 12.19 -17.17 -13.19
N TRP A 22 12.63 -18.32 -12.70
CA TRP A 22 13.31 -19.34 -13.50
C TRP A 22 12.62 -20.68 -13.30
N TRP A 23 12.62 -21.50 -14.35
CA TRP A 23 12.04 -22.83 -14.32
C TRP A 23 13.07 -23.84 -13.81
N ASP A 24 12.73 -24.55 -12.73
CA ASP A 24 13.63 -25.55 -12.12
C ASP A 24 13.49 -26.97 -12.71
N GLY A 25 12.58 -27.15 -13.67
CA GLY A 25 12.20 -28.46 -14.22
C GLY A 25 10.82 -28.94 -13.75
N SER A 26 10.29 -28.37 -12.67
CA SER A 26 9.02 -28.77 -12.04
C SER A 26 8.12 -27.59 -11.67
N GLN A 27 8.70 -26.46 -11.28
CA GLN A 27 8.00 -25.27 -10.82
C GLN A 27 8.78 -24.00 -11.16
N TRP A 28 8.06 -22.88 -11.19
CA TRP A 28 8.65 -21.56 -11.29
C TRP A 28 9.21 -21.15 -9.92
N ARG A 29 10.50 -20.86 -9.85
CA ARG A 29 11.17 -20.36 -8.63
C ARG A 29 11.64 -18.92 -8.82
N PRO A 30 11.67 -18.10 -7.75
CA PRO A 30 12.21 -16.75 -7.82
C PRO A 30 13.67 -16.76 -8.31
N ALA A 31 14.00 -15.87 -9.24
CA ALA A 31 15.35 -15.66 -9.74
C ALA A 31 16.20 -14.75 -8.84
N ILE A 32 15.63 -14.25 -7.74
CA ILE A 32 16.30 -13.42 -6.73
C ILE A 32 16.10 -14.09 -5.37
N SER A 33 17.14 -14.11 -4.54
CA SER A 33 17.06 -14.65 -3.19
C SER A 33 16.14 -13.81 -2.30
N PRO A 34 15.55 -14.39 -1.24
CA PRO A 34 14.67 -13.65 -0.33
C PRO A 34 15.31 -12.42 0.31
N ASP A 35 16.63 -12.44 0.53
CA ASP A 35 17.42 -11.34 1.07
C ASP A 35 17.90 -10.34 0.00
N GLY A 36 17.60 -10.60 -1.28
CA GLY A 36 17.95 -9.75 -2.42
C GLY A 36 19.42 -9.74 -2.82
N LYS A 37 20.29 -10.53 -2.17
CA LYS A 37 21.75 -10.49 -2.38
C LYS A 37 22.23 -11.35 -3.55
N TRP A 38 21.42 -12.31 -3.99
CA TRP A 38 21.80 -13.28 -5.00
C TRP A 38 20.79 -13.32 -6.13
N ARG A 39 21.29 -13.52 -7.35
CA ARG A 39 20.49 -13.70 -8.55
C ARG A 39 20.85 -15.02 -9.22
N TRP A 40 19.85 -15.77 -9.66
CA TRP A 40 20.05 -16.98 -10.45
C TRP A 40 20.43 -16.59 -11.88
N ASP A 41 21.56 -17.09 -12.39
CA ASP A 41 22.03 -16.82 -13.75
C ASP A 41 21.67 -17.93 -14.76
N GLY A 42 20.94 -18.95 -14.31
CA GLY A 42 20.59 -20.14 -15.11
C GLY A 42 21.46 -21.35 -14.80
N ARG A 43 22.57 -21.19 -14.06
CA ARG A 43 23.49 -22.26 -13.66
C ARG A 43 23.78 -22.24 -12.16
N ALA A 44 23.95 -21.04 -11.59
CA ALA A 44 24.31 -20.84 -10.20
C ALA A 44 23.68 -19.54 -9.64
N TRP A 45 23.70 -19.44 -8.32
CA TRP A 45 23.44 -18.19 -7.62
C TRP A 45 24.69 -17.33 -7.68
N VAL A 46 24.63 -16.21 -8.39
CA VAL A 46 25.70 -15.21 -8.46
C VAL A 46 25.32 -13.99 -7.62
N PRO A 47 26.30 -13.23 -7.08
CA PRO A 47 25.99 -11.99 -6.38
C PRO A 47 25.15 -11.11 -7.31
N ALA A 48 23.98 -10.68 -6.83
CA ALA A 48 23.28 -9.59 -7.47
C ALA A 48 24.23 -8.40 -7.32
N GLY A 49 24.99 -8.06 -8.37
CA GLY A 49 25.93 -6.95 -8.33
C GLY A 49 25.24 -5.65 -7.91
N PRO A 50 25.95 -4.51 -7.85
CA PRO A 50 25.30 -3.21 -7.76
C PRO A 50 24.52 -2.94 -9.06
N GLY A 51 23.41 -3.66 -9.25
CA GLY A 51 22.38 -3.34 -10.21
C GLY A 51 21.84 -1.96 -9.85
N PRO A 52 21.23 -1.25 -10.80
CA PRO A 52 20.61 0.04 -10.52
C PRO A 52 19.77 -0.17 -9.27
N ALA A 53 20.05 0.63 -8.23
CA ALA A 53 19.33 0.58 -6.98
C ALA A 53 17.85 0.66 -7.34
N ARG A 54 17.19 -0.50 -7.38
CA ARG A 54 15.74 -0.56 -7.42
C ARG A 54 15.39 0.04 -6.08
N ALA A 55 15.05 1.33 -6.11
CA ALA A 55 14.47 2.04 -5.00
C ALA A 55 13.53 1.05 -4.32
N GLY A 56 13.90 0.63 -3.11
CA GLY A 56 13.36 -0.55 -2.44
C GLY A 56 11.84 -0.43 -2.34
N GLY A 57 11.16 -1.03 -3.32
CA GLY A 57 9.72 -1.07 -3.38
C GLY A 57 9.23 -2.07 -2.34
N GLY A 58 8.47 -1.57 -1.36
CA GLY A 58 7.25 -2.28 -0.97
C GLY A 58 7.07 -2.66 0.50
N ALA A 59 8.10 -2.64 1.36
CA ALA A 59 7.93 -3.02 2.77
C ALA A 59 8.25 -1.88 3.75
N GLY A 60 9.46 -1.30 3.70
CA GLY A 60 9.86 -0.23 4.64
C GLY A 60 9.22 1.12 4.34
N ALA A 61 9.15 1.51 3.06
CA ALA A 61 8.54 2.78 2.65
C ALA A 61 7.01 2.76 2.71
N ALA A 62 6.38 1.60 2.44
CA ALA A 62 4.93 1.44 2.52
C ALA A 62 4.42 1.63 3.95
N ILE A 63 5.13 1.11 4.97
CA ILE A 63 4.75 1.29 6.37
C ILE A 63 4.92 2.75 6.79
N GLY A 64 6.04 3.39 6.46
CA GLY A 64 6.27 4.80 6.81
C GLY A 64 5.23 5.75 6.19
N ILE A 65 4.93 5.58 4.90
CA ILE A 65 3.91 6.39 4.21
C ILE A 65 2.51 6.10 4.78
N THR A 66 2.18 4.83 5.07
CA THR A 66 0.87 4.48 5.62
C THR A 66 0.67 5.05 7.02
N VAL A 67 1.69 5.01 7.89
CA VAL A 67 1.59 5.55 9.25
C VAL A 67 1.44 7.07 9.22
N VAL A 68 2.23 7.78 8.41
CA VAL A 68 2.11 9.25 8.29
C VAL A 68 0.77 9.64 7.70
N ALA A 69 0.30 8.95 6.65
CA ALA A 69 -1.01 9.18 6.06
C ALA A 69 -2.14 8.90 7.08
N PHE A 70 -2.04 7.81 7.85
CA PHE A 70 -3.03 7.46 8.86
C PHE A 70 -3.09 8.51 9.98
N ILE A 71 -1.94 8.96 10.51
CA ILE A 71 -1.89 10.03 11.51
C ILE A 71 -2.47 11.33 10.94
N GLY A 72 -2.13 11.68 9.70
CA GLY A 72 -2.69 12.85 9.02
C GLY A 72 -4.20 12.79 8.88
N ILE A 73 -4.75 11.62 8.52
CA ILE A 73 -6.20 11.39 8.42
C ILE A 73 -6.87 11.50 9.79
N LEU A 74 -6.31 10.88 10.83
CA LEU A 74 -6.87 10.99 12.19
C LEU A 74 -6.90 12.44 12.67
N PHE A 75 -5.85 13.21 12.38
CA PHE A 75 -5.78 14.63 12.70
C PHE A 75 -6.83 15.45 11.94
N LEU A 76 -6.97 15.21 10.62
CA LEU A 76 -7.99 15.84 9.79
C LEU A 76 -9.40 15.56 10.30
N VAL A 77 -9.71 14.29 10.58
CA VAL A 77 -11.02 13.86 11.09
C VAL A 77 -11.30 14.50 12.45
N SER A 78 -10.30 14.58 13.34
CA SER A 78 -10.45 15.26 14.63
C SER A 78 -10.83 16.74 14.47
N ILE A 79 -10.15 17.46 13.57
CA ILE A 79 -10.47 18.87 13.27
C ILE A 79 -11.91 18.99 12.75
N VAL A 80 -12.30 18.16 11.78
CA VAL A 80 -13.66 18.19 11.20
C VAL A 80 -14.72 17.97 12.27
N VAL A 81 -14.52 16.97 13.15
CA VAL A 81 -15.44 16.68 14.25
C VAL A 81 -15.53 17.87 15.20
N ILE A 82 -14.40 18.47 15.61
CA ILE A 82 -14.38 19.65 16.47
C ILE A 82 -15.16 20.79 15.84
N VAL A 83 -14.94 21.09 14.56
CA VAL A 83 -15.66 22.15 13.83
C VAL A 83 -17.17 21.88 13.79
N ILE A 84 -17.58 20.64 13.52
CA ILE A 84 -19.01 20.26 13.54
C ILE A 84 -19.60 20.49 14.92
N LEU A 85 -18.95 20.00 15.98
CA LEU A 85 -19.44 20.17 17.35
C LEU A 85 -19.53 21.65 17.75
N LEU A 86 -18.54 22.47 17.38
CA LEU A 86 -18.55 23.91 17.67
C LEU A 86 -19.62 24.66 16.88
N THR A 87 -19.79 24.38 15.59
CA THR A 87 -20.79 25.05 14.76
C THR A 87 -22.21 24.68 15.18
N MET A 88 -22.47 23.40 15.45
CA MET A 88 -23.76 22.92 15.95
C MET A 88 -24.04 23.44 17.37
N GLY A 89 -23.05 23.44 18.26
CA GLY A 89 -23.17 24.02 19.60
C GLY A 89 -23.48 25.51 19.57
N ASN A 90 -22.85 26.26 18.66
CA ASN A 90 -23.12 27.68 18.48
C ASN A 90 -24.54 27.95 17.94
N GLN A 91 -25.03 27.13 17.01
CA GLN A 91 -26.41 27.24 16.51
C GLN A 91 -27.44 26.99 17.63
N ILE A 92 -27.20 26.02 18.51
CA ILE A 92 -28.05 25.73 19.66
C ILE A 92 -28.13 26.94 20.61
N SER A 93 -26.99 27.62 20.87
CA SER A 93 -26.97 28.82 21.71
C SER A 93 -27.85 29.94 21.15
N ASN A 94 -27.77 30.18 19.84
CA ASN A 94 -28.58 31.19 19.16
C ASN A 94 -30.08 30.86 19.21
N VAL A 95 -30.45 29.59 19.09
CA VAL A 95 -31.85 29.15 19.20
C VAL A 95 -32.40 29.42 20.60
N PHE A 96 -31.66 29.09 21.65
CA PHE A 96 -32.09 29.37 23.03
C PHE A 96 -32.22 30.87 23.29
N SER A 97 -31.29 31.68 22.78
CA SER A 97 -31.36 33.14 22.88
C SER A 97 -32.64 33.69 22.21
N ASN A 98 -32.98 33.21 21.02
CA ASN A 98 -34.18 33.61 20.29
C ASN A 98 -35.46 33.20 21.04
N VAL A 99 -35.51 31.99 21.59
CA VAL A 99 -36.68 31.51 22.37
C VAL A 99 -36.83 32.33 23.66
N ALA A 100 -35.76 32.58 24.39
CA ALA A 100 -35.80 33.40 25.60
C ALA A 100 -36.25 34.84 25.30
N ALA A 101 -35.77 35.43 24.20
CA ALA A 101 -36.19 36.75 23.75
C ALA A 101 -37.68 36.78 23.37
N ALA A 102 -38.17 35.76 22.65
CA ALA A 102 -39.58 35.65 22.25
C ALA A 102 -40.52 35.49 23.46
N LEU A 103 -40.10 34.73 24.48
CA LEU A 103 -40.87 34.54 25.71
C LEU A 103 -40.82 35.77 26.63
N GLY A 104 -39.72 36.54 26.61
CA GLY A 104 -39.55 37.78 27.39
C GLY A 104 -40.16 39.03 26.74
N ALA A 105 -40.39 39.00 25.42
CA ALA A 105 -41.07 40.06 24.69
C ALA A 105 -42.60 39.95 24.87
N THR A 106 -43.11 40.13 26.09
CA THR A 106 -44.54 40.39 26.29
C THR A 106 -44.84 41.84 25.87
N PRO A 107 -45.70 42.07 24.88
CA PRO A 107 -46.12 43.43 24.55
C PRO A 107 -46.89 44.03 25.75
N SER A 108 -46.50 45.24 26.17
CA SER A 108 -47.27 46.00 27.15
C SER A 108 -48.62 46.40 26.52
N PRO A 109 -49.75 46.23 27.23
CA PRO A 109 -51.08 46.53 26.70
C PRO A 109 -51.28 48.01 26.35
#